data_AF-A0A922VHA5-F1
#
_entry.id   AF-A0A922VHA5-F1
#
_cell.length_a   1.000
_cell.length_b   1.000
_cell.length_c   1.000
_cell.angle_alpha   90.00
_cell.angle_beta   90.00
_cell.angle_gamma   90.00
#
_symmetry.space_group_name_H-M   'P 1'
#
loop_
_entity.id
_entity.type
_entity.pdbx_description
1 polymer ?
#
loop_
_entity_poly.entity_id
_entity_poly.type
_entity_poly.pdbx_seq_one_letter_code
_entity_poly.pdbx_strand_id
1 'polypeptide(L)'
;MAQALPAGTPIRRRRALMGLLDADGWGWASVKAAVWFVLIILLLAYIPDRAYYFTVNRTVDLGLLAWSPVNFCPAENRGLPCPAPVGAVIPWEPSPTELSLPGPRTDAAVAQLGKRLLVVGGSDGTAATATTYVADLKDGTFGAWSEGPTLPEARTDASIVVVGSSAYLLGGSDAGGKPTDTVWTLPVDTETSALGAWTPVEGVTLPETRTGPAAIAVSDGLVVAGGRGPDGNPAATVWKANVDTKGALGAFAAQAELLVPVADATIAQVGDYLWLYGGSDATGPVGAVQRGSLDVPPTTATPGPNPVPAPLQVLQWAIGDAYNLPGARSDAAGFAANGTLYVVGGADGSGARRELYWSVPNGDGTLPGWKHLDQTDLPVGLEGGSAIVAGSNVMIIGGSTQDGVLASAVRANLAPQEPFFQAGLAGVVVPALRIEGEIGQQLGYLSAAGAGTLNFAILLFIGWAFAHRETVRGWVERRRARRRGRAG
;
A
#
# COMPACT_ATOMS: atom_id res chain seq x y z
N MET A 1 70.90 42.32 52.66
CA MET A 1 71.48 41.05 53.16
C MET A 1 71.09 39.96 52.19
N ALA A 2 72.07 39.19 51.75
CA ALA A 2 71.96 38.17 50.73
C ALA A 2 71.07 37.00 51.16
N GLN A 3 70.38 36.38 50.20
CA GLN A 3 70.07 34.95 50.28
C GLN A 3 70.12 34.33 48.89
N ALA A 4 70.88 33.23 48.81
CA ALA A 4 71.30 32.55 47.61
C ALA A 4 70.22 31.62 47.04
N LEU A 5 70.21 31.49 45.71
CA LEU A 5 69.44 30.49 44.96
C LEU A 5 69.88 29.07 45.33
N PRO A 6 68.95 28.11 45.53
CA PRO A 6 69.32 26.70 45.61
C PRO A 6 69.56 26.11 44.21
N ALA A 7 70.50 25.17 44.20
CA ALA A 7 71.16 24.51 43.07
C ALA A 7 70.25 24.06 41.92
N GLY A 8 70.73 24.29 40.71
CA GLY A 8 70.14 23.81 39.47
C GLY A 8 69.99 22.30 39.44
N THR A 9 68.80 21.85 39.04
CA THR A 9 68.57 20.49 38.59
C THR A 9 69.39 20.24 37.31
N PRO A 10 70.23 19.20 37.26
CA PRO A 10 70.95 18.88 36.04
C PRO A 10 69.95 18.47 34.97
N ILE A 11 69.88 19.22 33.88
CA ILE A 11 69.19 18.80 32.66
C ILE A 11 69.87 17.52 32.22
N ARG A 12 69.18 16.38 32.41
CA ARG A 12 69.57 15.10 31.83
C ARG A 12 69.46 15.28 30.31
N ARG A 13 70.53 15.71 29.65
CA ARG A 13 70.67 15.60 28.20
C ARG A 13 70.65 14.10 27.88
N ARG A 14 69.47 13.55 27.63
CA ARG A 14 69.37 12.31 26.86
C ARG A 14 70.05 12.62 25.53
N ARG A 15 71.20 12.00 25.29
CA ARG A 15 71.77 11.92 23.95
C ARG A 15 70.78 11.13 23.11
N ALA A 16 69.77 11.80 22.57
CA ALA A 16 68.98 11.27 21.48
C ALA A 16 69.91 11.30 20.27
N LEU A 17 70.29 10.10 19.82
CA LEU A 17 70.88 9.89 18.51
C LEU A 17 69.88 10.47 17.51
N MET A 18 70.14 11.70 17.00
CA MET A 18 69.32 12.46 16.03
C MET A 18 67.81 12.34 16.25
N GLY A 19 67.14 13.38 16.77
CA GLY A 19 65.69 13.45 17.11
C GLY A 19 64.65 13.08 16.03
N LEU A 20 64.78 11.89 15.48
CA LEU A 20 64.00 11.29 14.40
C LEU A 20 62.86 10.43 14.97
N LEU A 21 62.98 9.97 16.22
CA LEU A 21 62.01 9.11 16.91
C LEU A 21 61.58 9.67 18.28
N ASP A 22 61.73 10.98 18.51
CA ASP A 22 61.12 11.62 19.68
C ASP A 22 59.61 11.78 19.44
N ALA A 23 58.79 11.64 20.48
CA ALA A 23 57.32 11.66 20.34
C ALA A 23 56.79 13.01 19.81
N ASP A 24 57.57 14.07 20.02
CA ASP A 24 57.35 15.44 19.54
C ASP A 24 58.34 15.85 18.43
N GLY A 25 59.10 14.90 17.89
CA GLY A 25 60.13 15.12 16.86
C GLY A 25 59.59 15.13 15.43
N TRP A 26 60.29 15.84 14.55
CA TRP A 26 59.94 16.00 13.13
C TRP A 26 59.85 14.67 12.36
N GLY A 27 60.62 13.66 12.76
CA GLY A 27 60.54 12.32 12.15
C GLY A 27 59.23 11.60 12.45
N TRP A 28 58.74 11.66 13.69
CA TRP A 28 57.44 11.08 14.06
C TRP A 28 56.26 11.85 13.46
N ALA A 29 56.38 13.17 13.32
CA ALA A 29 55.42 14.00 12.59
C ALA A 29 55.34 13.61 11.10
N SER A 30 56.49 13.31 10.47
CA SER A 30 56.55 12.86 9.07
C SER A 30 55.93 11.48 8.87
N VAL A 31 56.14 10.55 9.81
CA VAL A 31 55.48 9.24 9.80
C VAL A 31 53.96 9.38 9.94
N LYS A 32 53.47 10.22 10.86
CA LYS A 32 52.03 10.50 10.98
C LYS A 32 51.48 11.13 9.70
N ALA A 33 52.19 12.08 9.11
CA ALA A 33 51.79 12.72 7.87
C ALA A 33 51.73 11.72 6.71
N ALA A 34 52.69 10.80 6.60
CA ALA A 34 52.68 9.75 5.59
C ALA A 34 51.52 8.76 5.80
N VAL A 35 51.25 8.35 7.04
CA VAL A 35 50.09 7.50 7.36
C VAL A 35 48.78 8.20 7.01
N TRP A 36 48.63 9.47 7.38
CA TRP A 36 47.45 10.26 7.02
C TRP A 36 47.35 10.50 5.52
N PHE A 37 48.46 10.73 4.82
CA PHE A 37 48.49 10.90 3.37
C PHE A 37 48.05 9.63 2.64
N VAL A 38 48.57 8.46 3.05
CA VAL A 38 48.13 7.17 2.52
C VAL A 38 46.66 6.91 2.85
N LEU A 39 46.22 7.21 4.08
CA LEU A 39 44.82 7.07 4.49
C LEU A 39 43.90 7.99 3.67
N ILE A 40 44.32 9.22 3.39
CA ILE A 40 43.60 10.19 2.58
C ILE A 40 43.51 9.72 1.12
N ILE A 41 44.61 9.24 0.53
CA ILE A 41 44.58 8.65 -0.83
C ILE A 41 43.69 7.41 -0.86
N LEU A 42 43.74 6.57 0.17
CA LEU A 42 42.89 5.40 0.28
C LEU A 42 41.41 5.80 0.35
N LEU A 43 41.06 6.81 1.14
CA LEU A 43 39.68 7.27 1.33
C LEU A 43 39.12 8.12 0.19
N LEU A 44 39.94 8.93 -0.48
CA LEU A 44 39.50 9.88 -1.51
C LEU A 44 39.67 9.35 -2.94
N ALA A 45 40.64 8.47 -3.18
CA ALA A 45 40.92 7.96 -4.53
C ALA A 45 40.61 6.46 -4.64
N TYR A 46 41.20 5.63 -3.77
CA TYR A 46 41.15 4.18 -3.95
C TYR A 46 39.79 3.56 -3.57
N ILE A 47 39.23 3.92 -2.42
CA ILE A 47 37.93 3.40 -1.97
C ILE A 47 36.78 3.86 -2.87
N PRO A 48 36.69 5.14 -3.30
CA PRO A 48 35.65 5.58 -4.23
C PRO A 48 35.75 4.90 -5.61
N ASP A 49 36.97 4.76 -6.15
CA ASP A 49 37.21 4.08 -7.43
C ASP A 49 36.86 2.58 -7.37
N ARG A 50 37.16 1.92 -6.24
CA ARG A 50 36.74 0.52 -6.02
C ARG A 50 35.24 0.38 -5.74
N ALA A 51 34.63 1.31 -5.00
CA ALA A 51 33.20 1.38 -4.73
C ALA A 51 32.35 1.46 -6.02
N TYR A 52 32.90 2.10 -7.07
CA TYR A 52 32.29 2.13 -8.40
C TYR A 52 32.17 0.73 -9.02
N TYR A 53 33.21 -0.11 -8.97
CA TYR A 53 33.13 -1.49 -9.50
C TYR A 53 32.18 -2.40 -8.71
N PHE A 54 31.82 -2.05 -7.46
CA PHE A 54 30.83 -2.78 -6.66
C PHE A 54 29.37 -2.53 -7.07
N THR A 55 29.10 -1.45 -7.83
CA THR A 55 27.73 -1.02 -8.14
C THR A 55 27.26 -1.38 -9.55
N VAL A 56 28.15 -1.86 -10.43
CA VAL A 56 27.83 -2.05 -11.87
C VAL A 56 27.84 -3.49 -12.38
N ASN A 57 28.10 -4.51 -11.55
CA ASN A 57 28.04 -5.89 -12.03
C ASN A 57 27.37 -6.86 -11.04
N ARG A 58 26.58 -7.78 -11.58
CA ARG A 58 25.97 -8.87 -10.81
C ARG A 58 27.09 -9.76 -10.27
N THR A 59 27.11 -9.93 -8.94
CA THR A 59 27.82 -11.00 -8.20
C THR A 59 29.30 -11.19 -8.56
N VAL A 60 30.20 -10.78 -7.68
CA VAL A 60 31.58 -11.28 -7.67
C VAL A 60 31.94 -11.77 -6.28
N ASP A 61 32.19 -13.07 -6.21
CA ASP A 61 32.77 -13.82 -5.11
C ASP A 61 34.30 -13.60 -5.15
N LEU A 62 34.83 -12.82 -4.21
CA LEU A 62 36.27 -12.65 -4.02
C LEU A 62 36.58 -12.69 -2.52
N GLY A 63 37.27 -13.76 -2.13
CA GLY A 63 37.73 -13.99 -0.76
C GLY A 63 38.51 -12.79 -0.22
N LEU A 64 38.14 -12.38 1.00
CA LEU A 64 38.60 -11.21 1.77
C LEU A 64 37.97 -9.85 1.40
N LEU A 65 36.64 -9.81 1.38
CA LEU A 65 35.85 -8.58 1.62
C LEU A 65 35.25 -8.62 3.02
N ALA A 66 35.62 -7.67 3.89
CA ALA A 66 35.05 -7.57 5.22
C ALA A 66 33.61 -7.03 5.21
N TRP A 67 33.20 -6.25 4.20
CA TRP A 67 31.83 -5.74 4.09
C TRP A 67 31.41 -5.63 2.62
N SER A 68 30.49 -6.50 2.18
CA SER A 68 29.68 -6.24 0.99
C SER A 68 28.75 -5.05 1.29
N PRO A 69 28.45 -4.14 0.35
CA PRO A 69 27.31 -3.25 0.50
C PRO A 69 26.04 -4.10 0.46
N VAL A 70 25.63 -4.58 1.63
CA VAL A 70 24.36 -5.28 1.82
C VAL A 70 23.28 -4.23 1.60
N ASN A 71 22.47 -4.40 0.57
CA ASN A 71 21.21 -3.68 0.44
C ASN A 71 20.38 -4.04 1.68
N PHE A 72 20.15 -3.07 2.56
CA PHE A 72 19.34 -3.32 3.73
C PHE A 72 17.88 -3.18 3.32
N CYS A 73 17.16 -4.27 3.53
CA CYS A 73 15.73 -4.30 3.33
C CYS A 73 15.11 -3.75 4.62
N PRO A 74 14.26 -2.73 4.53
CA PRO A 74 13.52 -2.20 5.67
C PRO A 74 12.86 -3.36 6.44
N ALA A 75 13.01 -3.39 7.76
CA ALA A 75 12.38 -4.42 8.60
C ALA A 75 10.84 -4.37 8.46
N GLU A 76 10.33 -3.21 8.07
CA GLU A 76 8.94 -2.90 7.73
C GLU A 76 8.40 -3.78 6.59
N ASN A 77 9.26 -4.28 5.69
CA ASN A 77 8.88 -5.19 4.61
C ASN A 77 8.72 -6.65 5.07
N ARG A 78 9.02 -6.96 6.34
CA ARG A 78 8.65 -8.22 7.04
C ARG A 78 8.89 -9.51 6.25
N GLY A 79 10.08 -9.65 5.69
CA GLY A 79 10.49 -10.89 5.01
C GLY A 79 9.99 -11.02 3.57
N LEU A 80 9.42 -9.95 2.99
CA LEU A 80 9.25 -9.86 1.55
C LEU A 80 10.62 -9.99 0.84
N PRO A 81 10.64 -10.51 -0.41
CA PRO A 81 11.83 -10.45 -1.25
C PRO A 81 12.35 -9.02 -1.38
N CYS A 82 13.65 -8.87 -1.63
CA CYS A 82 14.32 -7.58 -1.64
C CYS A 82 15.06 -7.33 -2.95
N PRO A 83 14.66 -6.33 -3.76
CA PRO A 83 13.52 -5.43 -3.55
C PRO A 83 12.16 -6.16 -3.57
N ALA A 84 11.16 -5.58 -2.90
CA ALA A 84 9.80 -6.09 -2.94
C ALA A 84 9.27 -6.01 -4.38
N PRO A 85 8.62 -7.06 -4.91
CA PRO A 85 8.02 -7.00 -6.23
C PRO A 85 7.00 -5.87 -6.33
N VAL A 86 6.91 -5.22 -7.48
CA VAL A 86 5.90 -4.17 -7.72
C VAL A 86 4.49 -4.75 -7.51
N GLY A 87 3.70 -4.03 -6.71
CA GLY A 87 2.36 -4.42 -6.29
C GLY A 87 2.31 -5.38 -5.10
N ALA A 88 3.45 -5.86 -4.58
CA ALA A 88 3.45 -6.71 -3.39
C ALA A 88 2.88 -5.98 -2.17
N VAL A 89 2.26 -6.75 -1.28
CA VAL A 89 1.60 -6.26 -0.08
C VAL A 89 2.43 -6.65 1.14
N ILE A 90 2.58 -5.76 2.12
CA ILE A 90 3.20 -6.13 3.40
C ILE A 90 2.31 -7.17 4.10
N PRO A 91 2.87 -8.26 4.69
CA PRO A 91 2.08 -9.34 5.29
C PRO A 91 0.94 -8.86 6.19
N TRP A 92 -0.21 -9.54 6.09
CA TRP A 92 -1.44 -9.21 6.79
C TRP A 92 -1.28 -9.25 8.32
N GLU A 93 -1.88 -8.27 8.98
CA GLU A 93 -1.97 -8.21 10.44
C GLU A 93 -3.43 -8.32 10.89
N PRO A 94 -3.72 -9.11 11.94
CA PRO A 94 -5.02 -9.02 12.60
C PRO A 94 -5.17 -7.65 13.26
N SER A 95 -6.35 -7.05 13.12
CA SER A 95 -6.71 -5.85 13.87
C SER A 95 -6.90 -6.19 15.35
N PRO A 96 -6.60 -5.27 16.28
CA PRO A 96 -6.87 -5.45 17.70
C PRO A 96 -8.34 -5.79 17.96
N THR A 97 -8.62 -6.56 19.01
CA THR A 97 -9.98 -7.00 19.36
C THR A 97 -10.93 -5.84 19.64
N GLU A 98 -10.41 -4.70 20.09
CA GLU A 98 -11.15 -3.46 20.33
C GLU A 98 -11.72 -2.84 19.05
N LEU A 99 -11.20 -3.24 17.89
CA LEU A 99 -11.67 -2.82 16.56
C LEU A 99 -12.56 -3.89 15.89
N SER A 100 -12.98 -4.92 16.62
CA SER A 100 -13.92 -5.91 16.11
C SER A 100 -15.31 -5.28 15.92
N LEU A 101 -16.03 -5.76 14.93
CA LEU A 101 -17.44 -5.44 14.77
C LEU A 101 -18.24 -5.83 16.03
N PRO A 102 -19.31 -5.09 16.37
CA PRO A 102 -20.19 -5.46 17.48
C PRO A 102 -20.86 -6.83 17.28
N GLY A 103 -20.98 -7.31 16.05
CA GLY A 103 -21.43 -8.65 15.72
C GLY A 103 -20.76 -9.19 14.44
N PRO A 104 -20.67 -10.52 14.28
CA PRO A 104 -20.02 -11.14 13.12
C PRO A 104 -20.78 -10.86 11.83
N ARG A 105 -20.04 -10.70 10.72
CA ARG A 105 -20.59 -10.38 9.40
C ARG A 105 -19.85 -11.12 8.29
N THR A 106 -20.58 -11.74 7.37
CA THR A 106 -20.14 -12.17 6.03
C THR A 106 -21.00 -11.48 4.98
N ASP A 107 -20.48 -11.32 3.77
CA ASP A 107 -21.19 -10.83 2.59
C ASP A 107 -21.85 -9.46 2.80
N ALA A 108 -21.18 -8.64 3.62
CA ALA A 108 -21.58 -7.29 3.93
C ALA A 108 -21.05 -6.31 2.89
N ALA A 109 -21.79 -5.25 2.64
CA ALA A 109 -21.33 -4.14 1.83
C ALA A 109 -20.38 -3.24 2.66
N VAL A 110 -19.18 -2.96 2.16
CA VAL A 110 -18.24 -2.03 2.81
C VAL A 110 -17.90 -0.85 1.90
N ALA A 111 -17.99 0.37 2.45
CA ALA A 111 -17.67 1.59 1.73
C ALA A 111 -17.04 2.64 2.63
N GLN A 112 -16.17 3.46 2.04
CA GLN A 112 -15.72 4.71 2.66
C GLN A 112 -16.59 5.87 2.16
N LEU A 113 -17.32 6.52 3.06
CA LEU A 113 -18.11 7.72 2.77
C LEU A 113 -17.54 8.91 3.56
N GLY A 114 -16.80 9.77 2.88
CA GLY A 114 -16.04 10.85 3.52
C GLY A 114 -14.96 10.31 4.47
N LYS A 115 -15.05 10.67 5.75
CA LYS A 115 -14.16 10.20 6.83
C LYS A 115 -14.73 9.01 7.60
N ARG A 116 -15.84 8.44 7.15
CA ARG A 116 -16.51 7.30 7.79
C ARG A 116 -16.28 6.05 6.97
N LEU A 117 -15.99 4.95 7.65
CA LEU A 117 -16.07 3.62 7.09
C LEU A 117 -17.40 3.00 7.48
N LEU A 118 -18.09 2.38 6.53
CA LEU A 118 -19.39 1.75 6.72
C LEU A 118 -19.31 0.26 6.44
N VAL A 119 -19.98 -0.53 7.27
CA VAL A 119 -20.32 -1.93 7.04
C VAL A 119 -21.84 -2.00 7.04
N VAL A 120 -22.43 -2.44 5.95
CA VAL A 120 -23.86 -2.32 5.67
C VAL A 120 -24.43 -3.70 5.38
N GLY A 121 -25.41 -4.13 6.19
CA GLY A 121 -26.06 -5.42 6.01
C GLY A 121 -25.11 -6.60 6.25
N GLY A 122 -25.19 -7.60 5.39
CA GLY A 122 -24.51 -8.89 5.48
C GLY A 122 -25.33 -9.93 6.25
N SER A 123 -24.69 -11.05 6.55
CA SER A 123 -25.24 -12.11 7.38
C SER A 123 -24.33 -12.44 8.57
N ASP A 124 -24.92 -12.86 9.68
CA ASP A 124 -24.20 -13.47 10.81
C ASP A 124 -24.02 -15.00 10.65
N GLY A 125 -24.33 -15.53 9.47
CA GLY A 125 -24.36 -16.97 9.17
C GLY A 125 -25.73 -17.61 9.37
N THR A 126 -26.73 -16.86 9.87
CA THR A 126 -28.10 -17.36 10.07
C THR A 126 -29.13 -16.61 9.23
N ALA A 127 -29.07 -15.28 9.20
CA ALA A 127 -30.00 -14.44 8.45
C ALA A 127 -29.33 -13.17 7.94
N ALA A 128 -29.93 -12.55 6.92
CA ALA A 128 -29.55 -11.21 6.49
C ALA A 128 -29.93 -10.19 7.58
N THR A 129 -29.17 -9.10 7.71
CA THR A 129 -29.42 -8.04 8.69
C THR A 129 -29.68 -6.67 8.06
N ALA A 130 -30.40 -5.81 8.77
CA ALA A 130 -30.60 -4.40 8.43
C ALA A 130 -29.60 -3.48 9.16
N THR A 131 -28.82 -4.02 10.10
CA THR A 131 -27.87 -3.24 10.90
C THR A 131 -26.73 -2.70 10.03
N THR A 132 -26.32 -1.47 10.32
CA THR A 132 -25.09 -0.90 9.79
C THR A 132 -24.14 -0.56 10.92
N TYR A 133 -22.84 -0.67 10.66
CA TYR A 133 -21.79 -0.24 11.56
C TYR A 133 -20.98 0.86 10.90
N VAL A 134 -20.55 1.82 11.72
CA VAL A 134 -19.77 2.98 11.28
C VAL A 134 -18.54 3.11 12.16
N ALA A 135 -17.40 3.40 11.54
CA ALA A 135 -16.16 3.74 12.24
C ALA A 135 -15.54 5.00 11.64
N ASP A 136 -14.82 5.75 12.47
CA ASP A 136 -14.02 6.88 12.01
C ASP A 136 -12.76 6.40 11.31
N LEU A 137 -12.51 6.90 10.11
CA LEU A 137 -11.27 6.67 9.37
C LEU A 137 -10.28 7.79 9.66
N LYS A 138 -9.08 7.42 10.10
CA LYS A 138 -7.99 8.35 10.37
C LYS A 138 -6.65 7.72 10.00
N ASP A 139 -5.83 8.43 9.24
CA ASP A 139 -4.46 8.03 8.89
C ASP A 139 -4.35 6.61 8.29
N GLY A 140 -5.34 6.21 7.48
CA GLY A 140 -5.39 4.88 6.86
C GLY A 140 -5.73 3.72 7.81
N THR A 141 -6.20 4.01 9.02
CA THR A 141 -6.79 3.04 9.96
C THR A 141 -8.20 3.50 10.36
N PHE A 142 -8.93 2.63 11.05
CA PHE A 142 -10.27 2.92 11.56
C PHE A 142 -10.30 2.85 13.10
N GLY A 143 -11.24 3.59 13.69
CA GLY A 143 -11.55 3.56 15.12
C GLY A 143 -12.53 2.45 15.49
N ALA A 144 -13.00 2.47 16.74
CA ALA A 144 -14.01 1.55 17.21
C ALA A 144 -15.32 1.73 16.44
N TRP A 145 -16.04 0.61 16.24
CA TRP A 145 -17.33 0.60 15.57
C TRP A 145 -18.45 1.06 16.50
N SER A 146 -19.39 1.82 15.93
CA SER A 146 -20.68 2.12 16.52
C SER A 146 -21.80 1.74 15.55
N GLU A 147 -23.03 1.64 16.04
CA GLU A 147 -24.19 1.50 15.16
C GLU A 147 -24.35 2.74 14.28
N GLY A 148 -24.63 2.51 13.01
CA GLY A 148 -24.93 3.54 12.02
C GLY A 148 -26.42 3.64 11.70
N PRO A 149 -26.80 4.41 10.67
CA PRO A 149 -28.17 4.46 10.18
C PRO A 149 -28.63 3.08 9.70
N THR A 150 -29.68 2.53 10.32
CA THR A 150 -30.22 1.20 9.97
C THR A 150 -30.86 1.21 8.58
N LEU A 151 -30.73 0.11 7.84
CA LEU A 151 -31.46 -0.09 6.60
C LEU A 151 -32.96 -0.27 6.85
N PRO A 152 -33.84 0.18 5.95
CA PRO A 152 -35.27 -0.07 6.07
C PRO A 152 -35.64 -1.55 5.97
N GLU A 153 -34.81 -2.34 5.27
CA GLU A 153 -34.96 -3.78 5.12
C GLU A 153 -33.60 -4.48 5.24
N ALA A 154 -33.61 -5.72 5.71
CA ALA A 154 -32.38 -6.52 5.79
C ALA A 154 -31.80 -6.81 4.40
N ARG A 155 -30.47 -6.80 4.30
CA ARG A 155 -29.73 -7.06 3.05
C ARG A 155 -28.46 -7.87 3.33
N THR A 156 -28.20 -8.85 2.47
CA THR A 156 -26.91 -9.54 2.32
C THR A 156 -26.56 -9.61 0.83
N ASP A 157 -25.29 -9.80 0.47
CA ASP A 157 -24.85 -9.92 -0.93
C ASP A 157 -25.23 -8.70 -1.79
N ALA A 158 -25.34 -7.53 -1.17
CA ALA A 158 -25.61 -6.26 -1.83
C ALA A 158 -24.30 -5.57 -2.19
N SER A 159 -24.26 -4.85 -3.31
CA SER A 159 -23.11 -4.00 -3.63
C SER A 159 -23.34 -2.58 -3.12
N ILE A 160 -22.28 -1.95 -2.62
CA ILE A 160 -22.30 -0.54 -2.25
C ILE A 160 -21.32 0.25 -3.12
N VAL A 161 -21.77 1.40 -3.63
CA VAL A 161 -20.96 2.27 -4.47
C VAL A 161 -21.08 3.70 -3.96
N VAL A 162 -19.96 4.39 -3.81
CA VAL A 162 -19.95 5.81 -3.40
C VAL A 162 -19.76 6.68 -4.62
N VAL A 163 -20.71 7.58 -4.86
CA VAL A 163 -20.63 8.59 -5.93
C VAL A 163 -20.88 9.96 -5.32
N GLY A 164 -19.91 10.87 -5.45
CA GLY A 164 -19.97 12.18 -4.83
C GLY A 164 -20.06 12.09 -3.30
N SER A 165 -21.08 12.70 -2.71
CA SER A 165 -21.34 12.73 -1.26
C SER A 165 -22.45 11.75 -0.85
N SER A 166 -22.66 10.66 -1.60
CA SER A 166 -23.67 9.66 -1.28
C SER A 166 -23.19 8.25 -1.56
N ALA A 167 -23.58 7.32 -0.69
CA ALA A 167 -23.42 5.89 -0.90
C ALA A 167 -24.72 5.29 -1.43
N TYR A 168 -24.62 4.43 -2.44
CA TYR A 168 -25.75 3.73 -3.05
C TYR A 168 -25.60 2.23 -2.79
N LEU A 169 -26.59 1.63 -2.12
CA LEU A 169 -26.69 0.19 -1.91
C LEU A 169 -27.61 -0.41 -2.98
N LEU A 170 -27.14 -1.43 -3.69
CA LEU A 170 -27.73 -1.95 -4.91
C LEU A 170 -28.06 -3.44 -4.73
N GLY A 171 -29.34 -3.79 -4.90
CA GLY A 171 -29.79 -5.18 -4.88
C GLY A 171 -29.48 -5.91 -3.56
N GLY A 172 -29.02 -7.15 -3.69
CA GLY A 172 -28.81 -8.11 -2.61
C GLY A 172 -30.04 -8.95 -2.30
N SER A 173 -29.89 -9.88 -1.37
CA SER A 173 -30.96 -10.73 -0.86
C SER A 173 -31.63 -10.13 0.37
N ASP A 174 -32.96 -10.21 0.45
CA ASP A 174 -33.73 -9.83 1.64
C ASP A 174 -33.62 -10.87 2.78
N ALA A 175 -34.33 -10.64 3.90
CA ALA A 175 -34.38 -11.57 5.03
C ALA A 175 -34.94 -12.96 4.66
N GLY A 176 -35.70 -13.07 3.58
CA GLY A 176 -36.22 -14.33 3.05
C GLY A 176 -35.30 -15.00 2.03
N GLY A 177 -34.12 -14.44 1.76
CA GLY A 177 -33.18 -14.93 0.75
C GLY A 177 -33.59 -14.63 -0.68
N LYS A 178 -34.55 -13.72 -0.90
CA LYS A 178 -35.01 -13.36 -2.25
C LYS A 178 -34.17 -12.21 -2.80
N PRO A 179 -33.72 -12.29 -4.07
CA PRO A 179 -33.01 -11.18 -4.70
C PRO A 179 -33.93 -9.96 -4.83
N THR A 180 -33.34 -8.77 -4.71
CA THR A 180 -34.06 -7.49 -4.73
C THR A 180 -33.57 -6.59 -5.87
N ASP A 181 -34.39 -5.64 -6.30
CA ASP A 181 -34.08 -4.63 -7.32
C ASP A 181 -33.98 -3.21 -6.73
N THR A 182 -34.14 -3.09 -5.41
CA THR A 182 -34.18 -1.81 -4.70
C THR A 182 -32.82 -1.13 -4.69
N VAL A 183 -32.85 0.21 -4.78
CA VAL A 183 -31.65 1.06 -4.64
C VAL A 183 -31.85 2.01 -3.46
N TRP A 184 -30.99 1.89 -2.46
CA TRP A 184 -30.98 2.76 -1.29
C TRP A 184 -29.85 3.76 -1.38
N THR A 185 -30.07 4.99 -0.95
CA THR A 185 -29.03 6.02 -0.84
C THR A 185 -28.84 6.47 0.60
N LEU A 186 -27.59 6.75 0.97
CA LEU A 186 -27.20 7.36 2.22
C LEU A 186 -26.33 8.60 1.94
N PRO A 187 -26.84 9.81 2.17
CA PRO A 187 -26.04 11.02 2.02
C PRO A 187 -25.10 11.24 3.21
N VAL A 188 -23.97 11.90 2.96
CA VAL A 188 -23.09 12.46 4.00
C VAL A 188 -23.00 13.97 3.88
N ASP A 189 -23.04 14.64 5.02
CA ASP A 189 -22.69 16.05 5.11
C ASP A 189 -21.17 16.20 5.02
N THR A 190 -20.69 16.88 3.97
CA THR A 190 -19.25 16.99 3.69
C THR A 190 -18.50 17.91 4.65
N GLU A 191 -19.19 18.78 5.38
CA GLU A 191 -18.56 19.70 6.34
C GLU A 191 -18.42 19.04 7.71
N THR A 192 -19.47 18.37 8.17
CA THR A 192 -19.55 17.77 9.51
C THR A 192 -19.21 16.28 9.53
N SER A 193 -19.15 15.62 8.37
CA SER A 193 -19.04 14.15 8.24
C SER A 193 -20.18 13.39 8.95
N ALA A 194 -21.34 14.04 9.11
CA ALA A 194 -22.55 13.42 9.64
C ALA A 194 -23.25 12.61 8.55
N LEU A 195 -23.67 11.40 8.89
CA LEU A 195 -24.44 10.53 8.00
C LEU A 195 -25.92 10.89 8.11
N GLY A 196 -26.62 10.87 6.97
CA GLY A 196 -28.08 10.97 6.91
C GLY A 196 -28.77 9.67 7.30
N ALA A 197 -29.95 9.44 6.71
CA ALA A 197 -30.68 8.18 6.82
C ALA A 197 -30.71 7.49 5.45
N TRP A 198 -30.88 6.16 5.46
CA TRP A 198 -31.13 5.41 4.24
C TRP A 198 -32.52 5.75 3.70
N THR A 199 -32.57 6.17 2.44
CA THR A 199 -33.82 6.48 1.72
C THR A 199 -33.82 5.79 0.36
N PRO A 200 -34.99 5.40 -0.18
CA PRO A 200 -35.03 4.83 -1.52
C PRO A 200 -34.69 5.92 -2.53
N VAL A 201 -33.99 5.57 -3.61
CA VAL A 201 -33.79 6.51 -4.73
C VAL A 201 -35.08 6.54 -5.54
N GLU A 202 -35.84 7.63 -5.44
CA GLU A 202 -37.13 7.74 -6.12
C GLU A 202 -36.99 7.58 -7.64
N GLY A 203 -37.77 6.67 -8.21
CA GLY A 203 -37.79 6.41 -9.65
C GLY A 203 -36.59 5.64 -10.20
N VAL A 204 -35.69 5.14 -9.35
CA VAL A 204 -34.52 4.35 -9.77
C VAL A 204 -34.51 3.00 -9.07
N THR A 205 -34.68 1.94 -9.85
CA THR A 205 -34.53 0.54 -9.45
C THR A 205 -33.62 -0.17 -10.44
N LEU A 206 -33.04 -1.30 -10.02
CA LEU A 206 -32.38 -2.18 -10.97
C LEU A 206 -33.41 -2.70 -11.99
N PRO A 207 -33.03 -2.92 -13.27
CA PRO A 207 -33.96 -3.44 -14.28
C PRO A 207 -34.50 -4.84 -13.97
N GLU A 208 -33.77 -5.62 -13.17
CA GLU A 208 -34.16 -6.94 -12.68
C GLU A 208 -33.56 -7.13 -11.27
N THR A 209 -34.17 -8.00 -10.45
CA THR A 209 -33.64 -8.32 -9.12
C THR A 209 -32.27 -8.99 -9.21
N ARG A 210 -31.35 -8.59 -8.34
CA ARG A 210 -29.98 -9.13 -8.30
C ARG A 210 -29.52 -9.39 -6.88
N THR A 211 -28.86 -10.53 -6.69
CA THR A 211 -28.05 -10.83 -5.50
C THR A 211 -26.61 -11.14 -5.90
N GLY A 212 -25.64 -10.74 -5.08
CA GLY A 212 -24.21 -10.81 -5.38
C GLY A 212 -23.77 -10.08 -6.66
N PRO A 213 -24.36 -8.91 -7.06
CA PRO A 213 -23.82 -8.20 -8.22
C PRO A 213 -22.45 -7.59 -7.91
N ALA A 214 -21.65 -7.38 -8.96
CA ALA A 214 -20.43 -6.58 -8.86
C ALA A 214 -20.77 -5.14 -9.27
N ALA A 215 -20.42 -4.15 -8.45
CA ALA A 215 -20.70 -2.74 -8.76
C ALA A 215 -19.50 -1.82 -8.49
N ILE A 216 -19.36 -0.77 -9.31
CA ILE A 216 -18.25 0.19 -9.21
C ILE A 216 -18.66 1.59 -9.66
N ALA A 217 -18.09 2.60 -9.00
CA ALA A 217 -18.20 3.99 -9.45
C ALA A 217 -17.28 4.22 -10.66
N VAL A 218 -17.82 4.90 -11.66
CA VAL A 218 -17.06 5.42 -12.81
C VAL A 218 -17.17 6.95 -12.83
N SER A 219 -16.40 7.63 -13.66
CA SER A 219 -16.29 9.09 -13.61
C SER A 219 -17.60 9.85 -13.82
N ASP A 220 -18.58 9.25 -14.52
CA ASP A 220 -19.88 9.85 -14.84
C ASP A 220 -21.07 9.09 -14.24
N GLY A 221 -20.84 8.15 -13.30
CA GLY A 221 -21.91 7.37 -12.69
C GLY A 221 -21.45 6.09 -12.02
N LEU A 222 -22.20 5.01 -12.21
CA LEU A 222 -21.85 3.68 -11.69
C LEU A 222 -22.25 2.57 -12.67
N VAL A 223 -21.52 1.46 -12.59
CA VAL A 223 -21.74 0.24 -13.36
C VAL A 223 -22.09 -0.90 -12.41
N VAL A 224 -23.04 -1.73 -12.80
CA VAL A 224 -23.46 -2.97 -12.13
C VAL A 224 -23.36 -4.10 -13.13
N ALA A 225 -22.68 -5.19 -12.78
CA ALA A 225 -22.42 -6.31 -13.66
C ALA A 225 -22.65 -7.65 -12.94
N GLY A 226 -23.27 -8.58 -13.64
CA GLY A 226 -23.46 -9.94 -13.16
C GLY A 226 -24.44 -10.06 -11.99
N GLY A 227 -24.13 -10.96 -11.06
CA GLY A 227 -25.00 -11.38 -9.96
C GLY A 227 -25.96 -12.49 -10.37
N ARG A 228 -26.72 -13.02 -9.39
CA ARG A 228 -27.79 -14.00 -9.65
C ARG A 228 -29.13 -13.31 -9.81
N GLY A 229 -29.87 -13.72 -10.84
CA GLY A 229 -31.20 -13.23 -11.13
C GLY A 229 -32.31 -13.84 -10.27
N PRO A 230 -33.57 -13.51 -10.56
CA PRO A 230 -34.75 -14.06 -9.88
C PRO A 230 -34.90 -15.58 -10.07
N ASP A 231 -34.30 -16.14 -11.13
CA ASP A 231 -34.23 -17.58 -11.39
C ASP A 231 -33.11 -18.29 -10.62
N GLY A 232 -32.29 -17.54 -9.88
CA GLY A 232 -31.14 -18.04 -9.13
C GLY A 232 -29.91 -18.34 -10.00
N ASN A 233 -29.95 -18.08 -11.31
CA ASN A 233 -28.83 -18.32 -12.20
C ASN A 233 -27.91 -17.08 -12.27
N PRO A 234 -26.58 -17.28 -12.41
CA PRO A 234 -25.66 -16.21 -12.71
C PRO A 234 -26.02 -15.52 -14.03
N ALA A 235 -25.96 -14.19 -14.04
CA ALA A 235 -26.34 -13.38 -15.18
C ALA A 235 -25.13 -12.76 -15.88
N ALA A 236 -25.27 -12.49 -17.18
CA ALA A 236 -24.29 -11.76 -17.98
C ALA A 236 -24.64 -10.28 -18.12
N THR A 237 -25.82 -9.85 -17.66
CA THR A 237 -26.29 -8.48 -17.88
C THR A 237 -25.41 -7.46 -17.19
N VAL A 238 -25.16 -6.35 -17.88
CA VAL A 238 -24.45 -5.19 -17.35
C VAL A 238 -25.33 -3.96 -17.51
N TRP A 239 -25.42 -3.16 -16.46
CA TRP A 239 -26.16 -1.91 -16.45
C TRP A 239 -25.27 -0.76 -16.01
N LYS A 240 -25.51 0.41 -16.58
CA LYS A 240 -24.87 1.66 -16.16
C LYS A 240 -25.94 2.70 -15.87
N ALA A 241 -25.78 3.39 -14.76
CA ALA A 241 -26.57 4.57 -14.42
C ALA A 241 -25.63 5.78 -14.39
N ASN A 242 -26.05 6.87 -15.05
CA ASN A 242 -25.32 8.13 -15.00
C ASN A 242 -25.70 8.91 -13.74
N VAL A 243 -24.80 9.77 -13.27
CA VAL A 243 -25.11 10.73 -12.21
C VAL A 243 -25.20 12.12 -12.83
N ASP A 244 -26.28 12.84 -12.51
CA ASP A 244 -26.50 14.19 -13.03
C ASP A 244 -25.59 15.23 -12.36
N THR A 245 -25.64 16.47 -12.85
CA THR A 245 -24.81 17.58 -12.32
C THR A 245 -25.12 17.94 -10.86
N LYS A 246 -26.24 17.46 -10.32
CA LYS A 246 -26.65 17.67 -8.92
C LYS A 246 -26.30 16.48 -8.03
N GLY A 247 -25.67 15.44 -8.57
CA GLY A 247 -25.33 14.23 -7.84
C GLY A 247 -26.49 13.22 -7.74
N ALA A 248 -27.58 13.40 -8.49
CA ALA A 248 -28.68 12.44 -8.49
C ALA A 248 -28.40 11.30 -9.47
N LEU A 249 -28.67 10.06 -9.03
CA LEU A 249 -28.53 8.87 -9.85
C LEU A 249 -29.69 8.79 -10.86
N GLY A 250 -29.37 8.57 -12.13
CA GLY A 250 -30.34 8.34 -13.19
C GLY A 250 -30.78 6.88 -13.31
N ALA A 251 -31.65 6.60 -14.28
CA ALA A 251 -32.09 5.24 -14.57
C ALA A 251 -30.95 4.38 -15.13
N PHE A 252 -31.00 3.07 -14.84
CA PHE A 252 -30.07 2.08 -15.37
C PHE A 252 -30.36 1.79 -16.84
N ALA A 253 -29.33 1.86 -17.67
CA ALA A 253 -29.36 1.48 -19.08
C ALA A 253 -28.49 0.25 -19.33
N ALA A 254 -28.98 -0.66 -20.18
CA ALA A 254 -28.24 -1.84 -20.61
C ALA A 254 -26.94 -1.46 -21.33
N GLN A 255 -25.88 -2.22 -21.05
CA GLN A 255 -24.56 -2.09 -21.66
C GLN A 255 -24.16 -3.40 -22.36
N ALA A 256 -22.95 -3.47 -22.92
CA ALA A 256 -22.42 -4.74 -23.41
C ALA A 256 -22.40 -5.80 -22.30
N GLU A 257 -22.94 -6.98 -22.61
CA GLU A 257 -23.05 -8.10 -21.68
C GLU A 257 -21.70 -8.79 -21.45
N LEU A 258 -21.53 -9.36 -20.27
CA LEU A 258 -20.41 -10.24 -19.94
C LEU A 258 -20.39 -11.44 -20.88
N LEU A 259 -19.19 -11.92 -21.20
CA LEU A 259 -19.02 -13.13 -22.03
C LEU A 259 -19.28 -14.41 -21.21
N VAL A 260 -19.04 -14.35 -19.90
CA VAL A 260 -19.33 -15.43 -18.96
C VAL A 260 -20.28 -14.90 -17.88
N PRO A 261 -21.50 -15.46 -17.75
CA PRO A 261 -22.41 -15.11 -16.65
C PRO A 261 -21.78 -15.47 -15.31
N VAL A 262 -21.80 -14.53 -14.35
CA VAL A 262 -21.10 -14.72 -13.08
C VAL A 262 -21.76 -13.93 -11.95
N ALA A 263 -21.76 -14.49 -10.75
CA ALA A 263 -22.18 -13.85 -9.52
C ALA A 263 -21.03 -13.82 -8.51
N ASP A 264 -21.13 -12.99 -7.47
CA ASP A 264 -20.16 -12.95 -6.36
C ASP A 264 -18.73 -12.62 -6.83
N ALA A 265 -18.64 -11.92 -7.96
CA ALA A 265 -17.41 -11.51 -8.58
C ALA A 265 -16.94 -10.15 -8.06
N THR A 266 -15.65 -9.89 -8.17
CA THR A 266 -15.10 -8.55 -7.96
C THR A 266 -15.07 -7.79 -9.28
N ILE A 267 -15.40 -6.50 -9.24
CA ILE A 267 -15.12 -5.57 -10.33
C ILE A 267 -14.18 -4.45 -9.86
N ALA A 268 -13.20 -4.10 -10.68
CA ALA A 268 -12.27 -3.01 -10.40
C ALA A 268 -11.94 -2.23 -11.67
N GLN A 269 -11.71 -0.92 -11.55
CA GLN A 269 -11.30 -0.07 -12.66
C GLN A 269 -9.80 0.23 -12.58
N VAL A 270 -9.09 0.01 -13.67
CA VAL A 270 -7.69 0.45 -13.85
C VAL A 270 -7.55 1.07 -15.24
N GLY A 271 -7.29 2.38 -15.27
CA GLY A 271 -7.33 3.17 -16.51
C GLY A 271 -8.74 3.20 -17.10
N ASP A 272 -8.82 3.00 -18.41
CA ASP A 272 -10.09 3.00 -19.19
C ASP A 272 -10.76 1.60 -19.22
N TYR A 273 -10.26 0.67 -18.40
CA TYR A 273 -10.73 -0.71 -18.38
C TYR A 273 -11.37 -1.09 -17.06
N LEU A 274 -12.51 -1.78 -17.17
CA LEU A 274 -13.14 -2.51 -16.07
C LEU A 274 -12.63 -3.94 -16.10
N TRP A 275 -12.23 -4.46 -14.94
CA TRP A 275 -11.75 -5.82 -14.76
C TRP A 275 -12.71 -6.53 -13.81
N LEU A 276 -13.43 -7.51 -14.33
CA LEU A 276 -14.30 -8.37 -13.56
C LEU A 276 -13.64 -9.74 -13.40
N TYR A 277 -13.45 -10.20 -12.17
CA TYR A 277 -12.69 -11.41 -11.87
C TYR A 277 -13.20 -12.14 -10.62
N GLY A 278 -12.99 -13.46 -10.61
CA GLY A 278 -13.55 -14.36 -9.59
C GLY A 278 -15.06 -14.56 -9.78
N GLY A 279 -15.73 -14.98 -8.71
CA GLY A 279 -17.16 -15.27 -8.68
C GLY A 279 -17.50 -16.72 -9.00
N SER A 280 -18.79 -16.98 -9.16
CA SER A 280 -19.38 -18.28 -9.48
C SER A 280 -20.25 -18.23 -10.73
N ASP A 281 -20.11 -19.23 -11.60
CA ASP A 281 -21.04 -19.52 -12.69
C ASP A 281 -21.97 -20.70 -12.31
N ALA A 282 -22.76 -21.20 -13.26
CA ALA A 282 -23.69 -22.31 -13.03
C ALA A 282 -23.01 -23.64 -12.66
N THR A 283 -21.70 -23.76 -12.87
CA THR A 283 -20.89 -24.96 -12.60
C THR A 283 -20.03 -24.85 -11.35
N GLY A 284 -19.82 -23.64 -10.84
CA GLY A 284 -19.09 -23.39 -9.59
C GLY A 284 -18.20 -22.15 -9.68
N PRO A 285 -17.21 -22.04 -8.79
CA PRO A 285 -16.24 -20.94 -8.82
C PRO A 285 -15.52 -20.85 -10.16
N VAL A 286 -15.30 -19.63 -10.65
CA VAL A 286 -14.62 -19.38 -11.93
C VAL A 286 -13.29 -18.66 -11.75
N GLY A 287 -12.34 -18.98 -12.63
CA GLY A 287 -11.06 -18.27 -12.75
C GLY A 287 -11.03 -17.26 -13.89
N ALA A 288 -12.10 -17.19 -14.69
CA ALA A 288 -12.16 -16.32 -15.86
C ALA A 288 -12.08 -14.84 -15.46
N VAL A 289 -11.23 -14.08 -16.16
CA VAL A 289 -11.17 -12.63 -16.01
C VAL A 289 -11.71 -11.97 -17.27
N GLN A 290 -12.71 -11.10 -17.07
CA GLN A 290 -13.40 -10.39 -18.14
C GLN A 290 -13.01 -8.92 -18.09
N ARG A 291 -12.50 -8.40 -19.21
CA ARG A 291 -12.07 -7.01 -19.35
C ARG A 291 -13.07 -6.21 -20.18
N GLY A 292 -13.76 -5.27 -19.54
CA GLY A 292 -14.67 -4.31 -20.17
C GLY A 292 -13.93 -3.06 -20.63
N SER A 293 -14.24 -2.58 -21.85
CA SER A 293 -13.74 -1.27 -22.34
C SER A 293 -14.76 -0.18 -21.98
N LEU A 294 -14.34 0.80 -21.18
CA LEU A 294 -15.17 1.94 -20.78
C LEU A 294 -14.77 3.17 -21.58
N ASP A 295 -15.59 3.56 -22.56
CA ASP A 295 -15.27 4.68 -23.45
C ASP A 295 -16.55 5.31 -24.00
N VAL A 296 -16.40 6.46 -24.66
CA VAL A 296 -17.45 7.11 -25.43
C VAL A 296 -17.62 6.37 -26.77
N PRO A 297 -18.86 6.01 -27.17
CA PRO A 297 -19.09 5.41 -28.48
C PRO A 297 -18.57 6.30 -29.62
N PRO A 298 -17.88 5.72 -30.62
CA PRO A 298 -17.39 6.51 -31.75
C PRO A 298 -18.57 7.17 -32.49
N THR A 299 -18.51 8.49 -32.65
CA THR A 299 -19.51 9.24 -33.40
C THR A 299 -19.00 9.56 -34.81
N THR A 300 -19.87 9.49 -35.81
CA THR A 300 -19.55 9.86 -37.21
C THR A 300 -19.66 11.36 -37.48
N ALA A 301 -20.04 12.16 -36.46
CA ALA A 301 -20.30 13.58 -36.59
C ALA A 301 -19.06 14.43 -36.22
N THR A 302 -18.74 15.43 -37.03
CA THR A 302 -17.74 16.46 -36.69
C THR A 302 -18.14 17.17 -35.40
N PRO A 303 -17.28 17.23 -34.37
CA PRO A 303 -17.61 17.92 -33.13
C PRO A 303 -17.84 19.41 -33.42
N GLY A 304 -19.04 19.92 -33.10
CA GLY A 304 -19.30 21.36 -33.04
C GLY A 304 -18.49 22.03 -31.91
N PRO A 305 -18.46 23.37 -31.82
CA PRO A 305 -17.53 24.10 -30.95
C PRO A 305 -17.75 23.90 -29.44
N ASN A 306 -18.78 23.19 -29.00
CA ASN A 306 -18.99 22.75 -27.61
C ASN A 306 -19.85 21.47 -27.59
N PRO A 307 -19.27 20.27 -27.77
CA PRO A 307 -20.01 19.05 -27.54
C PRO A 307 -20.16 18.88 -26.02
N VAL A 308 -21.40 18.71 -25.53
CA VAL A 308 -21.60 18.08 -24.23
C VAL A 308 -20.89 16.71 -24.31
N PRO A 309 -19.98 16.37 -23.38
CA PRO A 309 -19.30 15.08 -23.42
C PRO A 309 -20.36 13.98 -23.45
N ALA A 310 -20.26 13.09 -24.44
CA ALA A 310 -21.15 11.94 -24.49
C ALA A 310 -20.89 11.04 -23.26
N PRO A 311 -21.95 10.41 -22.71
CA PRO A 311 -21.79 9.56 -21.53
C PRO A 311 -20.91 8.36 -21.86
N LEU A 312 -20.09 7.93 -20.90
CA LEU A 312 -19.30 6.71 -21.03
C LEU A 312 -20.21 5.50 -21.16
N GLN A 313 -19.77 4.49 -21.89
CA GLN A 313 -20.47 3.23 -22.03
C GLN A 313 -19.49 2.07 -21.89
N VAL A 314 -19.97 0.94 -21.38
CA VAL A 314 -19.21 -0.31 -21.46
C VAL A 314 -19.44 -0.87 -22.87
N LEU A 315 -18.46 -0.67 -23.74
CA LEU A 315 -18.60 -0.92 -25.18
C LEU A 315 -18.52 -2.41 -25.54
N GLN A 316 -17.64 -3.15 -24.86
CA GLN A 316 -17.40 -4.56 -25.11
C GLN A 316 -16.65 -5.19 -23.93
N TRP A 317 -16.83 -6.50 -23.78
CA TRP A 317 -16.05 -7.35 -22.90
C TRP A 317 -15.12 -8.26 -23.70
N ALA A 318 -13.96 -8.55 -23.14
CA ALA A 318 -13.00 -9.48 -23.69
C ALA A 318 -12.53 -10.46 -22.62
N ILE A 319 -12.28 -11.70 -23.02
CA ILE A 319 -11.64 -12.74 -22.19
C ILE A 319 -10.33 -13.16 -22.85
N GLY A 320 -9.41 -13.68 -22.05
CA GLY A 320 -8.19 -14.30 -22.55
C GLY A 320 -7.59 -15.22 -21.51
N ASP A 321 -7.11 -16.39 -21.92
CA ASP A 321 -6.57 -17.39 -21.01
C ASP A 321 -5.39 -16.85 -20.18
N ALA A 322 -4.61 -15.94 -20.75
CA ALA A 322 -3.51 -15.26 -20.05
C ALA A 322 -3.98 -14.35 -18.90
N TYR A 323 -5.26 -13.98 -18.88
CA TYR A 323 -5.82 -13.09 -17.85
C TYR A 323 -6.39 -13.87 -16.67
N ASN A 324 -6.65 -15.17 -16.85
CA ASN A 324 -7.35 -15.98 -15.86
C ASN A 324 -6.59 -16.03 -14.54
N LEU A 325 -7.36 -16.08 -13.45
CA LEU A 325 -6.85 -16.31 -12.12
C LEU A 325 -6.13 -17.67 -12.06
N PRO A 326 -5.02 -17.78 -11.31
CA PRO A 326 -4.32 -19.07 -11.13
C PRO A 326 -5.18 -20.15 -10.48
N GLY A 327 -6.24 -19.76 -9.76
CA GLY A 327 -7.23 -20.67 -9.18
C GLY A 327 -8.60 -19.99 -9.14
N ALA A 328 -9.62 -20.74 -9.53
CA ALA A 328 -11.02 -20.33 -9.53
C ALA A 328 -11.51 -20.05 -8.11
N ARG A 329 -12.29 -18.99 -7.92
CA ARG A 329 -12.79 -18.60 -6.59
C ARG A 329 -14.06 -17.73 -6.67
N SER A 330 -15.04 -18.01 -5.82
CA SER A 330 -16.15 -17.10 -5.51
C SER A 330 -15.89 -16.37 -4.18
N ASP A 331 -16.67 -15.33 -3.89
CA ASP A 331 -16.71 -14.67 -2.57
C ASP A 331 -15.33 -14.19 -2.09
N ALA A 332 -14.46 -13.87 -3.05
CA ALA A 332 -13.11 -13.41 -2.77
C ALA A 332 -13.10 -11.91 -2.52
N ALA A 333 -12.25 -11.48 -1.60
CA ALA A 333 -12.06 -10.07 -1.30
C ALA A 333 -11.15 -9.46 -2.38
N GLY A 334 -11.74 -8.88 -3.41
CA GLY A 334 -11.01 -8.22 -4.49
C GLY A 334 -11.06 -6.71 -4.43
N PHE A 335 -10.00 -6.05 -4.91
CA PHE A 335 -9.87 -4.59 -4.91
C PHE A 335 -8.83 -4.13 -5.92
N ALA A 336 -8.79 -2.82 -6.19
CA ALA A 336 -7.68 -2.20 -6.91
C ALA A 336 -7.07 -1.06 -6.12
N ALA A 337 -5.76 -0.93 -6.23
CA ALA A 337 -5.00 0.16 -5.64
C ALA A 337 -3.73 0.41 -6.45
N ASN A 338 -3.34 1.69 -6.60
CA ASN A 338 -2.10 2.08 -7.29
C ASN A 338 -1.93 1.43 -8.68
N GLY A 339 -3.02 1.31 -9.45
CA GLY A 339 -3.02 0.68 -10.77
C GLY A 339 -2.82 -0.84 -10.77
N THR A 340 -2.95 -1.49 -9.61
CA THR A 340 -2.81 -2.93 -9.43
C THR A 340 -4.14 -3.55 -9.05
N LEU A 341 -4.47 -4.70 -9.63
CA LEU A 341 -5.61 -5.54 -9.28
C LEU A 341 -5.20 -6.56 -8.22
N TYR A 342 -6.05 -6.79 -7.24
CA TYR A 342 -5.82 -7.73 -6.14
C TYR A 342 -7.03 -8.62 -5.95
N VAL A 343 -6.77 -9.89 -5.64
CA VAL A 343 -7.79 -10.80 -5.13
C VAL A 343 -7.18 -11.63 -4.02
N VAL A 344 -7.90 -11.77 -2.91
CA VAL A 344 -7.43 -12.51 -1.75
C VAL A 344 -8.57 -13.31 -1.13
N GLY A 345 -8.25 -14.54 -0.75
CA GLY A 345 -9.23 -15.48 -0.22
C GLY A 345 -10.26 -15.95 -1.26
N GLY A 346 -11.52 -16.07 -0.82
CA GLY A 346 -12.62 -16.68 -1.55
C GLY A 346 -12.68 -18.20 -1.38
N ALA A 347 -13.62 -18.86 -2.04
CA ALA A 347 -13.74 -20.32 -2.05
C ALA A 347 -13.68 -20.91 -3.46
N ASP A 348 -12.98 -22.03 -3.58
CA ASP A 348 -12.83 -22.78 -4.84
C ASP A 348 -13.71 -24.04 -4.92
N GLY A 349 -14.73 -24.12 -4.06
CA GLY A 349 -15.63 -25.26 -3.93
C GLY A 349 -15.14 -26.35 -2.97
N SER A 350 -13.88 -26.27 -2.49
CA SER A 350 -13.36 -27.16 -1.43
C SER A 350 -13.22 -26.47 -0.06
N GLY A 351 -13.45 -25.16 -0.01
CA GLY A 351 -13.45 -24.34 1.19
C GLY A 351 -12.72 -23.01 1.01
N ALA A 352 -12.71 -22.21 2.07
CA ALA A 352 -12.09 -20.89 2.09
C ALA A 352 -10.57 -20.96 1.85
N ARG A 353 -10.10 -20.08 0.96
CA ARG A 353 -8.72 -19.92 0.51
C ARG A 353 -8.04 -18.77 1.22
N ARG A 354 -6.71 -18.77 1.24
CA ARG A 354 -5.90 -17.73 1.89
C ARG A 354 -5.08 -16.91 0.91
N GLU A 355 -4.93 -17.43 -0.29
CA GLU A 355 -3.94 -17.01 -1.25
C GLU A 355 -4.27 -15.61 -1.80
N LEU A 356 -3.29 -14.71 -1.75
CA LEU A 356 -3.36 -13.41 -2.39
C LEU A 356 -2.70 -13.49 -3.77
N TYR A 357 -3.42 -12.98 -4.77
CA TYR A 357 -2.91 -12.79 -6.11
C TYR A 357 -3.03 -11.32 -6.51
N TRP A 358 -2.03 -10.82 -7.23
CA TRP A 358 -2.10 -9.48 -7.80
C TRP A 358 -1.57 -9.41 -9.21
N SER A 359 -2.05 -8.45 -9.98
CA SER A 359 -1.55 -8.18 -11.33
C SER A 359 -1.59 -6.70 -11.62
N VAL A 360 -0.62 -6.24 -12.42
CA VAL A 360 -0.53 -4.85 -12.88
C VAL A 360 -0.91 -4.85 -14.35
N PRO A 361 -2.12 -4.40 -14.73
CA PRO A 361 -2.50 -4.26 -16.13
C PRO A 361 -1.56 -3.31 -16.87
N ASN A 362 -1.31 -3.62 -18.13
CA ASN A 362 -0.61 -2.72 -19.04
C ASN A 362 -1.58 -1.62 -19.51
N GLY A 363 -1.02 -0.47 -19.93
CA GLY A 363 -1.82 0.66 -20.42
C GLY A 363 -2.61 0.38 -21.72
N ASP A 364 -2.27 -0.70 -22.44
CA ASP A 364 -3.00 -1.17 -23.62
C ASP A 364 -4.18 -2.11 -23.28
N GLY A 365 -4.46 -2.28 -21.98
CA GLY A 365 -5.51 -3.15 -21.48
C GLY A 365 -5.16 -4.63 -21.49
N THR A 366 -3.90 -5.02 -21.64
CA THR A 366 -3.48 -6.42 -21.47
C THR A 366 -3.10 -6.72 -20.02
N LEU A 367 -3.32 -7.95 -19.57
CA LEU A 367 -2.90 -8.41 -18.24
C LEU A 367 -1.69 -9.35 -18.39
N PRO A 368 -0.52 -9.05 -17.80
CA PRO A 368 0.70 -9.87 -17.95
C PRO A 368 0.69 -11.17 -17.12
N GLY A 369 -0.42 -11.47 -16.44
CA GLY A 369 -0.59 -12.61 -15.54
C GLY A 369 -0.53 -12.22 -14.06
N TRP A 370 -0.95 -13.15 -13.21
CA TRP A 370 -1.04 -12.95 -11.76
C TRP A 370 0.24 -13.37 -11.04
N LYS A 371 0.66 -12.54 -10.09
CA LYS A 371 1.78 -12.77 -9.20
C LYS A 371 1.27 -13.24 -7.84
N HIS A 372 2.12 -13.97 -7.13
CA HIS A 372 1.83 -14.53 -5.82
C HIS A 372 3.11 -14.67 -5.00
N LEU A 373 2.98 -14.53 -3.68
CA LEU A 373 4.01 -14.77 -2.68
C LEU A 373 3.34 -15.30 -1.42
N ASP A 374 3.82 -16.43 -0.89
CA ASP A 374 3.30 -17.05 0.34
C ASP A 374 3.25 -16.06 1.53
N GLN A 375 4.20 -15.10 1.60
CA GLN A 375 4.24 -14.08 2.65
C GLN A 375 3.05 -13.09 2.58
N THR A 376 2.37 -13.00 1.44
CA THR A 376 1.26 -12.08 1.20
C THR A 376 -0.11 -12.72 1.42
N ASP A 377 -0.14 -14.00 1.77
CA ASP A 377 -1.37 -14.74 2.02
C ASP A 377 -1.99 -14.38 3.37
N LEU A 378 -3.29 -14.59 3.46
CA LEU A 378 -4.00 -14.49 4.74
C LEU A 378 -3.51 -15.56 5.73
N PRO A 379 -3.48 -15.25 7.03
CA PRO A 379 -3.13 -16.24 8.05
C PRO A 379 -4.08 -17.45 8.07
N VAL A 380 -5.35 -17.21 7.74
CA VAL A 380 -6.44 -18.21 7.72
C VAL A 380 -7.24 -18.03 6.43
N GLY A 381 -7.80 -19.12 5.90
CA GLY A 381 -8.68 -19.04 4.74
C GLY A 381 -9.94 -18.23 5.04
N LEU A 382 -10.33 -17.34 4.14
CA LEU A 382 -11.44 -16.40 4.31
C LEU A 382 -12.27 -16.29 3.04
N GLU A 383 -13.59 -16.38 3.16
CA GLU A 383 -14.58 -16.11 2.10
C GLU A 383 -15.60 -15.07 2.60
N GLY A 384 -16.28 -14.37 1.68
CA GLY A 384 -17.32 -13.39 2.03
C GLY A 384 -16.82 -12.17 2.81
N GLY A 385 -15.50 -11.98 2.88
CA GLY A 385 -14.86 -10.84 3.53
C GLY A 385 -14.83 -9.62 2.61
N SER A 386 -15.15 -8.46 3.16
CA SER A 386 -15.30 -7.24 2.35
C SER A 386 -14.02 -6.42 2.40
N ALA A 387 -13.36 -6.26 1.24
CA ALA A 387 -12.15 -5.46 1.11
C ALA A 387 -12.46 -3.96 0.96
N ILE A 388 -11.64 -3.12 1.58
CA ILE A 388 -11.67 -1.67 1.39
C ILE A 388 -10.26 -1.08 1.46
N VAL A 389 -9.96 -0.20 0.51
CA VAL A 389 -8.69 0.52 0.45
C VAL A 389 -8.86 1.89 1.11
N ALA A 390 -7.98 2.20 2.06
CA ALA A 390 -7.95 3.47 2.79
C ALA A 390 -6.51 4.02 2.86
N GLY A 391 -6.22 5.01 2.03
CA GLY A 391 -4.87 5.56 1.90
C GLY A 391 -3.90 4.51 1.36
N SER A 392 -2.83 4.22 2.10
CA SER A 392 -1.85 3.18 1.75
C SER A 392 -2.19 1.79 2.28
N ASN A 393 -3.32 1.64 2.98
CA ASN A 393 -3.69 0.37 3.61
C ASN A 393 -4.91 -0.23 2.93
N VAL A 394 -4.99 -1.56 2.96
CA VAL A 394 -6.20 -2.32 2.68
C VAL A 394 -6.65 -3.03 3.95
N MET A 395 -7.95 -3.16 4.11
CA MET A 395 -8.57 -3.85 5.22
C MET A 395 -9.60 -4.82 4.65
N ILE A 396 -9.69 -6.01 5.24
CA ILE A 396 -10.78 -6.95 4.99
C ILE A 396 -11.53 -7.10 6.30
N ILE A 397 -12.82 -6.84 6.26
CA ILE A 397 -13.68 -6.79 7.44
C ILE A 397 -14.68 -7.95 7.36
N GLY A 398 -14.80 -8.70 8.45
CA GLY A 398 -15.70 -9.85 8.52
C GLY A 398 -15.26 -10.99 7.60
N GLY A 399 -16.25 -11.66 7.01
CA GLY A 399 -16.13 -12.90 6.25
C GLY A 399 -16.34 -14.14 7.13
N SER A 400 -16.20 -15.29 6.50
CA SER A 400 -16.35 -16.61 7.11
C SER A 400 -15.07 -17.43 6.96
N THR A 401 -14.76 -18.20 7.99
CA THR A 401 -13.71 -19.23 7.95
C THR A 401 -14.33 -20.60 8.19
N GLN A 402 -13.49 -21.64 8.24
CA GLN A 402 -13.94 -22.97 8.65
C GLN A 402 -14.52 -23.01 10.07
N ASP A 403 -14.18 -22.04 10.92
CA ASP A 403 -14.65 -21.94 12.31
C ASP A 403 -15.93 -21.09 12.45
N GLY A 404 -16.38 -20.44 11.38
CA GLY A 404 -17.60 -19.64 11.32
C GLY A 404 -17.38 -18.17 10.93
N VAL A 405 -18.44 -17.37 11.08
CA VAL A 405 -18.47 -15.96 10.67
C VAL A 405 -17.69 -15.09 11.64
N LEU A 406 -16.87 -14.18 11.10
CA LEU A 406 -15.97 -13.33 11.85
C LEU A 406 -16.57 -11.96 12.14
N ALA A 407 -16.23 -11.43 13.31
CA ALA A 407 -16.38 -10.00 13.63
C ALA A 407 -15.06 -9.23 13.49
N SER A 408 -13.94 -9.93 13.32
CA SER A 408 -12.62 -9.33 13.24
C SER A 408 -12.34 -8.73 11.86
N ALA A 409 -11.25 -7.99 11.77
CA ALA A 409 -10.73 -7.47 10.52
C ALA A 409 -9.23 -7.73 10.42
N VAL A 410 -8.73 -7.92 9.20
CA VAL A 410 -7.29 -7.98 8.89
C VAL A 410 -6.90 -6.79 8.05
N ARG A 411 -5.67 -6.32 8.21
CA ARG A 411 -5.14 -5.17 7.48
C ARG A 411 -3.78 -5.45 6.87
N ALA A 412 -3.47 -4.78 5.79
CA ALA A 412 -2.16 -4.82 5.18
C ALA A 412 -1.79 -3.47 4.55
N ASN A 413 -0.50 -3.21 4.40
CA ASN A 413 0.01 -2.00 3.77
C ASN A 413 0.46 -2.30 2.33
N LEU A 414 -0.01 -1.48 1.38
CA LEU A 414 0.18 -1.61 -0.06
C LEU A 414 1.44 -0.89 -0.57
N ALA A 415 2.24 -0.31 0.32
CA ALA A 415 3.45 0.45 -0.01
C ALA A 415 4.69 -0.14 0.72
N PRO A 416 5.24 -1.28 0.24
CA PRO A 416 6.54 -1.76 0.68
C PRO A 416 7.61 -0.67 0.49
N GLN A 417 8.51 -0.56 1.46
CA GLN A 417 9.59 0.42 1.44
C GLN A 417 10.70 -0.03 0.48
N GLU A 418 11.31 0.93 -0.23
CA GLU A 418 12.43 0.64 -1.11
C GLU A 418 13.67 0.20 -0.29
N PRO A 419 14.53 -0.68 -0.84
CA PRO A 419 15.79 -0.98 -0.19
C PRO A 419 16.63 0.29 -0.03
N PHE A 420 17.51 0.30 0.96
CA PHE A 420 18.43 1.42 1.18
C PHE A 420 19.83 0.91 1.45
N PHE A 421 20.81 1.79 1.22
CA PHE A 421 22.18 1.56 1.64
C PHE A 421 22.56 2.56 2.72
N GLN A 422 23.37 2.09 3.67
CA GLN A 422 23.93 2.93 4.71
C GLN A 422 25.39 3.23 4.40
N ALA A 423 25.71 4.50 4.12
CA ALA A 423 27.05 4.93 3.77
C ALA A 423 27.79 5.56 4.96
N GLY A 424 28.89 4.92 5.37
CA GLY A 424 29.90 5.44 6.30
C GLY A 424 29.54 5.42 7.80
N LEU A 425 30.48 5.89 8.64
CA LEU A 425 30.43 5.77 10.12
C LEU A 425 29.26 6.51 10.78
N ALA A 426 28.78 7.59 10.16
CA ALA A 426 27.60 8.34 10.62
C ALA A 426 26.27 7.76 10.11
N GLY A 427 26.30 6.69 9.31
CA GLY A 427 25.11 5.95 8.95
C GLY A 427 24.14 6.67 8.02
N VAL A 428 24.64 7.44 7.03
CA VAL A 428 23.78 8.16 6.08
C VAL A 428 22.96 7.15 5.28
N VAL A 429 21.64 7.18 5.44
CA VAL A 429 20.69 6.34 4.70
C VAL A 429 20.44 6.98 3.35
N VAL A 430 20.81 6.27 2.29
CA VAL A 430 20.52 6.66 0.91
C VAL A 430 19.49 5.67 0.38
N PRO A 431 18.26 6.12 0.03
CA PRO A 431 17.30 5.26 -0.67
C PRO A 431 17.98 4.67 -1.90
N ALA A 432 17.81 3.38 -2.14
CA ALA A 432 18.34 2.75 -3.35
C ALA A 432 17.50 3.19 -4.56
N LEU A 433 17.68 4.44 -4.96
CA LEU A 433 17.12 4.98 -6.19
C LEU A 433 17.74 4.23 -7.36
N ARG A 434 17.00 3.28 -7.92
CA ARG A 434 17.31 2.69 -9.22
C ARG A 434 16.90 3.68 -10.32
N ILE A 435 17.57 4.84 -10.38
CA ILE A 435 17.44 5.74 -11.52
C ILE A 435 18.41 5.22 -12.59
N GLU A 436 17.87 4.56 -13.60
CA GLU A 436 18.66 4.12 -14.76
C GLU A 436 19.06 5.33 -15.61
N GLY A 437 20.33 5.38 -16.04
CA GLY A 437 20.89 6.47 -16.88
C GLY A 437 21.78 7.49 -16.16
N GLU A 438 22.30 8.48 -16.91
CA GLU A 438 23.28 9.47 -16.44
C GLU A 438 22.78 10.34 -15.26
N ILE A 439 21.47 10.57 -15.15
CA ILE A 439 20.86 11.39 -14.10
C ILE A 439 20.95 10.69 -12.73
N GLY A 440 20.76 9.36 -12.70
CA GLY A 440 20.93 8.56 -11.49
C GLY A 440 22.36 8.54 -10.99
N GLN A 441 23.33 8.53 -11.92
CA GLN A 441 24.75 8.65 -11.61
C GLN A 441 25.06 9.99 -10.93
N GLN A 442 24.60 11.11 -11.49
CA GLN A 442 24.88 12.45 -10.95
C GLN A 442 24.33 12.67 -9.53
N LEU A 443 23.13 12.17 -9.24
CA LEU A 443 22.53 12.24 -7.90
C LEU A 443 23.22 11.31 -6.88
N GLY A 444 23.63 10.12 -7.32
CA GLY A 444 24.44 9.20 -6.52
C GLY A 444 25.80 9.80 -6.14
N TYR A 445 26.47 10.49 -7.08
CA TYR A 445 27.73 11.20 -6.81
C TYR A 445 27.57 12.30 -5.76
N LEU A 446 26.51 13.10 -5.84
CA LEU A 446 26.27 14.21 -4.91
C LEU A 446 26.03 13.70 -3.48
N SER A 447 25.22 12.64 -3.36
CA SER A 447 24.91 11.97 -2.09
C SER A 447 26.14 11.33 -1.44
N ALA A 448 26.88 10.53 -2.20
CA ALA A 448 28.08 9.84 -1.72
C ALA A 448 29.20 10.82 -1.36
N ALA A 449 29.39 11.89 -2.14
CA ALA A 449 30.36 12.95 -1.84
C ALA A 449 29.96 13.72 -0.57
N GLY A 450 28.68 14.00 -0.36
CA GLY A 450 28.17 14.62 0.86
C GLY A 450 28.43 13.77 2.11
N ALA A 451 28.10 12.48 2.05
CA ALA A 451 28.34 11.54 3.15
C ALA A 451 29.85 11.34 3.43
N GLY A 452 30.66 11.25 2.38
CA GLY A 452 32.12 11.18 2.49
C GLY A 452 32.72 12.42 3.16
N THR A 453 32.28 13.60 2.75
CA THR A 453 32.75 14.89 3.32
C THR A 453 32.37 15.04 4.79
N LEU A 454 31.14 14.66 5.15
CA LEU A 454 30.67 14.71 6.54
C LEU A 454 31.46 13.75 7.44
N ASN A 455 31.68 12.51 7.01
CA ASN A 455 32.48 11.54 7.75
C ASN A 455 33.93 12.00 7.90
N PHE A 456 34.50 12.60 6.85
CA PHE A 456 35.84 13.17 6.91
C PHE A 456 35.93 14.31 7.93
N ALA A 457 34.95 15.22 7.95
CA ALA A 457 34.88 16.28 8.95
C ALA A 457 34.75 15.73 10.39
N ILE A 458 33.95 14.67 10.59
CA ILE A 458 33.81 13.99 11.89
C ILE A 458 35.13 13.36 12.31
N LEU A 459 35.84 12.68 11.41
CA LEU A 459 37.14 12.07 11.70
C LEU A 459 38.22 13.11 12.01
N LEU A 460 38.24 14.23 11.29
CA LEU A 460 39.10 15.37 11.60
C LEU A 460 38.77 15.94 12.98
N PHE A 461 37.49 16.07 13.32
CA PHE A 461 37.08 16.54 14.65
C PHE A 461 37.48 15.55 15.75
N ILE A 462 37.31 14.25 15.54
CA ILE A 462 37.74 13.20 16.48
C ILE A 462 39.27 13.24 16.65
N GLY A 463 40.03 13.31 15.55
CA GLY A 463 41.48 13.43 15.58
C GLY A 463 41.95 14.69 16.30
N TRP A 464 41.33 15.83 16.00
CA TRP A 464 41.58 17.11 16.68
C TRP A 464 41.26 17.01 18.18
N ALA A 465 40.12 16.42 18.54
CA ALA A 465 39.69 16.24 19.92
C ALA A 465 40.62 15.32 20.71
N PHE A 466 41.17 14.28 20.07
CA PHE A 466 42.18 13.40 20.66
C PHE A 466 43.51 14.12 20.91
N ALA A 467 43.89 15.06 20.04
CA ALA A 467 45.10 15.88 20.20
C ALA A 467 44.92 17.02 21.22
N HIS A 468 43.70 17.52 21.43
CA HIS A 468 43.39 18.67 22.29
C HIS A 468 42.49 18.30 23.47
N ARG A 469 42.85 17.23 24.19
CA ARG A 469 42.00 16.62 25.24
C ARG A 469 41.58 17.59 26.34
N GLU A 470 42.47 18.50 26.76
CA GLU A 470 42.18 19.45 27.84
C GLU A 470 41.17 20.52 27.42
N THR A 471 41.31 21.04 26.19
CA THR A 471 40.39 22.03 25.61
C THR A 471 38.98 21.44 25.44
N VAL A 472 38.90 20.18 25.00
CA VAL A 472 37.63 19.46 24.85
C VAL A 472 36.99 19.18 26.21
N ARG A 473 37.76 18.75 27.22
CA ARG A 473 37.27 18.56 28.59
C ARG A 473 36.66 19.83 29.16
N GLY A 474 37.37 20.97 29.07
CA GLY A 474 36.86 22.26 29.53
C GLY A 474 35.63 22.75 28.73
N TRP A 475 35.48 22.37 27.46
CA TRP A 475 34.29 22.67 26.68
C TRP A 475 33.08 21.82 27.10
N VAL A 476 33.28 20.52 27.34
CA VAL A 476 32.24 19.59 27.81
C VAL A 476 31.74 19.98 29.20
N GLU A 477 32.64 20.37 30.11
CA GLU A 477 32.29 20.82 31.46
C GLU A 477 31.46 22.10 31.44
N ARG A 478 31.84 23.10 30.62
CA ARG A 478 31.05 24.33 30.42
C ARG A 478 29.67 24.06 29.83
N ARG A 479 29.54 23.11 28.90
CA ARG A 479 28.24 22.68 28.34
C ARG A 479 27.37 21.95 29.37
N ARG A 480 27.96 21.10 30.21
CA ARG A 480 27.25 20.40 31.29
C ARG A 480 26.78 21.37 32.38
N ALA A 481 27.59 22.38 32.74
CA ALA A 481 27.19 23.44 33.67
C ALA A 481 26.00 24.26 33.13
N ARG A 482 26.02 24.63 31.84
CA ARG A 482 24.89 25.33 31.17
C ARG A 482 23.61 24.51 31.08
N ARG A 483 23.70 23.18 30.97
CA ARG A 483 22.50 22.31 31.00
C ARG A 483 21.93 22.15 32.41
N ARG A 484 22.76 22.12 33.45
CA ARG A 484 22.30 22.06 34.86
C ARG A 484 21.65 23.36 35.33
N GLY A 485 22.11 24.52 34.85
CA GLY A 485 21.48 25.83 35.15
C GLY A 485 20.17 26.11 34.41
N ARG A 486 19.68 25.20 33.56
CA ARG A 486 18.40 25.30 32.83
C ARG A 486 17.30 24.37 33.39
N ALA A 487 17.64 23.55 34.38
CA ALA A 487 16.75 22.60 35.03
C ALA A 487 16.55 22.91 36.54
N GLY A 488 16.91 24.12 36.96
CA GLY A 488 16.72 24.64 38.31
C GLY A 488 15.75 25.82 38.30
#